data_AF-A0A6C0J715-F1
#
_entry.id   AF-A0A6C0J715-F1
#
_cell.length_a   1.000
_cell.length_b   1.000
_cell.length_c   1.000
_cell.angle_alpha   90.00
_cell.angle_beta   90.00
_cell.angle_gamma   90.00
#
_symmetry.space_group_name_H-M   'P 1'
#
loop_
_entity.id
_entity.type
_entity.pdbx_description
1 polymer ?
#
loop_
_entity_poly.entity_id
_entity_poly.type
_entity_poly.pdbx_seq_one_letter_code
_entity_poly.pdbx_strand_id
1 'polypeptide(L)'
;MLLHSKDIATDWMKFGTMFIMAQWLSGGSLMDRSWMLSSLFTLIGFAVYHLTVRNFIKPELTGKKQAIANDWLKVGTMLIVARLLSGGSLIDSGWFRSSMAVLVGFTVYNIIVSDHIQGNKLTYDNKLKSVIDDWAKVGTMLAVSRVLSCEDMLDPKWIITAFGTLFGFTVYDLGTSHLIDLLF
;
A
#
# COMPACT_ATOMS: atom_id res chain seq x y z
N MET A 1 4.49 20.65 11.12
CA MET A 1 5.01 19.54 11.93
C MET A 1 3.90 18.56 12.32
N LEU A 2 2.80 19.03 12.94
CA LEU A 2 1.67 18.16 13.34
C LEU A 2 1.02 17.36 12.19
N LEU A 3 0.83 17.96 11.00
CA LEU A 3 0.24 17.26 9.85
C LEU A 3 1.08 16.05 9.38
N HIS A 4 2.41 16.20 9.35
CA HIS A 4 3.32 15.10 8.98
C HIS A 4 3.23 13.94 9.97
N SER A 5 3.10 14.23 11.26
CA SER A 5 2.97 13.21 12.30
C SER A 5 1.69 12.40 12.16
N LYS A 6 0.55 13.04 11.86
CA LYS A 6 -0.73 12.34 11.63
C LYS A 6 -0.63 11.43 10.40
N ASP A 7 -0.14 11.95 9.27
CA ASP A 7 -0.04 11.16 8.03
C ASP A 7 0.92 9.96 8.15
N ILE A 8 2.04 10.13 8.86
CA ILE A 8 2.96 9.02 9.16
C ILE A 8 2.28 7.99 10.05
N ALA A 9 1.60 8.42 11.13
CA ALA A 9 0.87 7.52 12.03
C ALA A 9 -0.23 6.75 11.29
N THR A 10 -0.95 7.41 10.37
CA THR A 10 -1.93 6.80 9.48
C THR A 10 -1.34 5.70 8.62
N ASP A 11 -0.25 5.97 7.91
CA ASP A 11 0.38 4.93 7.10
C ASP A 11 0.92 3.78 7.96
N TRP A 12 1.49 4.10 9.13
CA TRP A 12 2.04 3.09 10.04
C TRP A 12 0.96 2.16 10.59
N MET A 13 -0.13 2.72 11.07
CA MET A 13 -1.26 1.93 11.57
C MET A 13 -1.91 1.12 10.45
N LYS A 14 -2.11 1.72 9.28
CA LYS A 14 -2.75 1.09 8.12
C LYS A 14 -1.93 -0.08 7.60
N PHE A 15 -0.69 0.17 7.20
CA PHE A 15 0.17 -0.88 6.66
C PHE A 15 0.65 -1.86 7.75
N GLY A 16 0.86 -1.40 8.99
CA GLY A 16 1.19 -2.28 10.12
C GLY A 16 0.07 -3.28 10.43
N THR A 17 -1.18 -2.82 10.53
CA THR A 17 -2.34 -3.71 10.68
C THR A 17 -2.42 -4.68 9.51
N MET A 18 -2.25 -4.18 8.28
CA MET A 18 -2.26 -4.99 7.07
C MET A 18 -1.19 -6.09 7.09
N PHE A 19 0.06 -5.78 7.46
CA PHE A 19 1.15 -6.77 7.51
C PHE A 19 0.88 -7.85 8.57
N ILE A 20 0.40 -7.46 9.75
CA ILE A 20 0.08 -8.41 10.83
C ILE A 20 -1.01 -9.38 10.38
N MET A 21 -2.09 -8.85 9.80
CA MET A 21 -3.20 -9.67 9.32
C MET A 21 -2.80 -10.58 8.16
N ALA A 22 -2.02 -10.07 7.20
CA ALA A 22 -1.53 -10.88 6.09
C ALA A 22 -0.62 -12.02 6.57
N GLN A 23 0.30 -11.76 7.51
CA GLN A 23 1.19 -12.76 8.08
C GLN A 23 0.42 -13.82 8.88
N TRP A 24 -0.49 -13.38 9.76
CA TRP A 24 -1.28 -14.26 10.60
C TRP A 24 -2.19 -15.19 9.78
N LEU A 25 -2.91 -14.64 8.79
CA LEU A 25 -3.82 -15.41 7.93
C LEU A 25 -3.08 -16.36 6.99
N SER A 26 -1.84 -16.03 6.60
CA SER A 26 -0.98 -16.92 5.82
C SER A 26 -0.36 -18.05 6.65
N GLY A 27 -0.67 -18.13 7.96
CA GLY A 27 -0.09 -19.12 8.88
C GLY A 27 1.37 -18.83 9.24
N GLY A 28 1.85 -17.61 8.98
CA GLY A 28 3.20 -17.18 9.31
C GLY A 28 3.38 -16.83 10.79
N SER A 29 4.62 -16.88 11.27
CA SER A 29 4.95 -16.44 12.62
C SER A 29 5.08 -14.92 12.69
N LEU A 30 4.43 -14.29 13.67
CA LEU A 30 4.62 -12.86 13.98
C LEU A 30 5.98 -12.58 14.64
N MET A 31 6.68 -13.62 15.09
CA MET A 31 8.04 -13.53 15.62
C MET A 31 9.10 -13.84 14.54
N ASP A 32 8.68 -14.00 13.29
CA ASP A 32 9.63 -14.18 12.19
C ASP A 32 10.42 -12.87 11.96
N ARG A 33 11.72 -12.93 12.26
CA ARG A 33 12.61 -11.77 12.21
C ARG A 33 12.72 -11.18 10.81
N SER A 34 12.68 -12.02 9.78
CA SER A 34 12.79 -11.57 8.39
C SER A 34 11.56 -10.73 7.99
N TRP A 35 10.36 -11.25 8.27
CA TRP A 35 9.10 -10.56 8.06
C TRP A 35 9.01 -9.26 8.88
N MET A 36 9.40 -9.29 10.16
CA MET A 36 9.40 -8.10 11.01
C MET A 36 10.28 -6.99 10.43
N LEU A 37 11.51 -7.33 10.00
CA LEU A 37 12.43 -6.36 9.41
C LEU A 37 11.93 -5.84 8.06
N SER A 38 11.41 -6.72 7.19
CA SER A 38 10.84 -6.31 5.90
C SER A 38 9.65 -5.36 6.07
N SER A 39 8.77 -5.65 7.03
CA SER A 39 7.63 -4.80 7.37
C SER A 39 8.10 -3.46 7.90
N LEU A 40 9.04 -3.47 8.86
CA LEU A 40 9.61 -2.25 9.44
C LEU A 40 10.27 -1.35 8.38
N PHE A 41 11.07 -1.93 7.47
CA PHE A 41 11.70 -1.16 6.39
C PHE A 41 10.69 -0.52 5.45
N THR A 42 9.57 -1.21 5.19
CA THR A 42 8.46 -0.66 4.40
C THR A 42 7.82 0.55 5.12
N LEU A 43 7.56 0.44 6.43
CA LEU A 43 7.01 1.52 7.24
C LEU A 43 7.95 2.73 7.31
N ILE A 44 9.26 2.48 7.45
CA ILE A 44 10.28 3.53 7.38
C ILE A 44 10.26 4.19 5.99
N GLY A 45 10.08 3.42 4.92
CA GLY A 45 9.94 3.96 3.57
C GLY A 45 8.80 4.96 3.43
N PHE A 46 7.62 4.67 4.00
CA PHE A 46 6.52 5.63 4.05
C PHE A 46 6.84 6.87 4.90
N ALA A 47 7.53 6.69 6.03
CA ALA A 47 7.94 7.83 6.86
C ALA A 47 8.92 8.75 6.10
N VAL A 48 9.90 8.18 5.39
CA VAL A 48 10.85 8.94 4.56
C VAL A 48 10.11 9.74 3.49
N TYR A 49 9.12 9.16 2.81
CA TYR A 49 8.31 9.89 1.83
C TYR A 49 7.67 11.16 2.42
N HIS A 50 7.01 11.05 3.59
CA HIS A 50 6.36 12.21 4.21
C HIS A 50 7.35 13.24 4.70
N LEU A 51 8.45 12.82 5.32
CA LEU A 51 9.44 13.74 5.88
C LEU A 51 10.27 14.46 4.80
N THR A 52 10.54 13.79 3.69
CA THR A 52 11.43 14.30 2.65
C THR A 52 10.67 14.61 1.37
N VAL A 53 10.35 13.59 0.57
CA VAL A 53 9.87 13.70 -0.81
C VAL A 53 8.65 14.60 -0.95
N ARG A 54 7.65 14.45 -0.09
CA ARG A 54 6.40 15.23 -0.16
C ARG A 54 6.61 16.74 0.00
N ASN A 55 7.63 17.15 0.75
CA ASN A 55 7.92 18.57 0.97
C ASN A 55 8.64 19.21 -0.23
N PHE A 56 9.42 18.42 -0.98
CA PHE A 56 10.22 18.90 -2.10
C PHE A 56 9.53 18.73 -3.46
N ILE A 57 8.72 17.69 -3.62
CA ILE A 57 8.08 17.36 -4.88
C ILE A 57 6.57 17.50 -4.72
N LYS A 58 6.03 18.56 -5.32
CA LYS A 58 4.60 18.80 -5.44
C LYS A 58 4.24 18.75 -6.92
N PRO A 59 3.69 17.64 -7.42
CA PRO A 59 3.29 17.57 -8.81
C PRO A 59 2.25 18.65 -9.12
N GLU A 60 2.58 19.58 -10.01
CA GLU A 60 1.65 20.57 -10.58
C GLU A 60 0.76 19.91 -11.65
N LEU A 61 0.16 18.79 -11.28
CA LEU A 61 -0.74 17.99 -12.11
C LEU A 61 -2.14 18.05 -11.48
N THR A 62 -3.17 17.75 -12.27
CA THR A 62 -4.56 17.72 -11.79
C THR A 62 -5.21 16.37 -12.07
N GLY A 63 -6.26 16.05 -11.31
CA GLY A 63 -7.07 14.85 -11.47
C GLY A 63 -6.26 13.55 -11.39
N LYS A 64 -6.52 12.62 -12.31
CA LYS A 64 -5.88 11.30 -12.36
C LYS A 64 -4.36 11.36 -12.46
N LYS A 65 -3.82 12.32 -13.22
CA LYS A 65 -2.36 12.46 -13.38
C LYS A 65 -1.69 12.79 -12.06
N GLN A 66 -2.33 13.63 -11.23
CA GLN A 66 -1.85 13.95 -9.90
C GLN A 66 -1.92 12.74 -8.96
N ALA A 67 -3.03 11.99 -8.99
CA ALA A 67 -3.18 10.78 -8.19
C ALA A 67 -2.10 9.72 -8.54
N ILE A 68 -1.86 9.48 -9.84
CA ILE A 68 -0.80 8.59 -10.32
C ILE A 68 0.57 9.08 -9.84
N ALA A 69 0.89 10.37 -10.04
CA ALA A 69 2.18 10.91 -9.61
C ALA A 69 2.40 10.79 -8.09
N ASN A 70 1.36 11.06 -7.29
CA ASN A 70 1.42 10.92 -5.85
C ASN A 70 1.61 9.45 -5.42
N ASP A 71 0.90 8.51 -6.04
CA ASP A 71 1.07 7.09 -5.77
C ASP A 71 2.48 6.61 -6.14
N TRP A 72 3.00 7.05 -7.29
CA TRP A 72 4.37 6.73 -7.71
C TRP A 72 5.41 7.29 -6.77
N LEU A 73 5.29 8.56 -6.36
CA LEU A 73 6.22 9.16 -5.42
C LEU A 73 6.17 8.45 -4.06
N LYS A 74 4.97 8.19 -3.55
CA LYS A 74 4.80 7.54 -2.24
C LYS A 74 5.29 6.10 -2.24
N VAL A 75 4.74 5.27 -3.13
CA VAL A 75 5.05 3.83 -3.20
C VAL A 75 6.45 3.60 -3.74
N GLY A 76 6.87 4.37 -4.75
CA GLY A 76 8.23 4.28 -5.30
C GLY A 76 9.31 4.63 -4.27
N THR A 77 9.11 5.70 -3.50
CA THR A 77 10.02 6.04 -2.38
C THR A 77 10.05 4.92 -1.36
N MET A 78 8.89 4.41 -0.98
CA MET A 78 8.79 3.30 -0.03
C MET A 78 9.58 2.07 -0.52
N LEU A 79 9.41 1.66 -1.78
CA LEU A 79 10.10 0.50 -2.37
C LEU A 79 11.61 0.70 -2.42
N ILE A 80 12.08 1.88 -2.84
CA ILE A 80 13.51 2.19 -2.90
C ILE A 80 14.13 2.16 -1.50
N VAL A 81 13.51 2.83 -0.52
CA VAL A 81 14.01 2.87 0.86
C VAL A 81 14.03 1.47 1.46
N ALA A 82 12.94 0.70 1.31
CA ALA A 82 12.89 -0.66 1.82
C ALA A 82 13.97 -1.57 1.19
N ARG A 83 14.25 -1.39 -0.12
CA ARG A 83 15.31 -2.13 -0.82
C ARG A 83 16.69 -1.77 -0.31
N LEU A 84 16.98 -0.48 -0.10
CA LEU A 84 18.27 -0.02 0.41
C LEU A 84 18.50 -0.49 1.85
N LEU A 85 17.49 -0.41 2.71
CA LEU A 85 17.59 -0.85 4.11
C LEU A 85 17.75 -2.37 4.26
N SER A 86 17.19 -3.15 3.31
CA SER A 86 17.42 -4.60 3.25
C SER A 86 18.78 -4.99 2.67
N GLY A 87 19.64 -4.02 2.31
CA GLY A 87 20.95 -4.27 1.70
C GLY A 87 20.87 -4.76 0.25
N GLY A 88 19.72 -4.60 -0.40
CA GLY A 88 19.51 -5.05 -1.77
C GLY A 88 19.97 -4.04 -2.81
N SER A 89 20.30 -4.53 -3.99
CA SER A 89 20.68 -3.69 -5.14
C SER A 89 19.46 -3.10 -5.86
N LEU A 90 19.55 -1.82 -6.26
CA LEU A 90 18.55 -1.13 -7.07
C LEU A 90 18.63 -1.51 -8.56
N ILE A 91 19.75 -2.08 -9.01
CA ILE A 91 19.93 -2.54 -10.40
C ILE A 91 19.55 -4.03 -10.57
N ASP A 92 19.06 -4.66 -9.50
CA ASP A 92 18.54 -6.02 -9.58
C ASP A 92 17.29 -6.06 -10.46
N SER A 93 17.38 -6.75 -11.59
CA SER A 93 16.31 -6.75 -12.61
C SER A 93 15.02 -7.37 -12.10
N GLY A 94 15.11 -8.37 -11.21
CA GLY A 94 13.96 -9.02 -10.59
C GLY A 94 13.18 -8.05 -9.71
N TRP A 95 13.87 -7.42 -8.75
CA TRP A 95 13.30 -6.39 -7.89
C TRP A 95 12.77 -5.19 -8.68
N PHE A 96 13.51 -4.72 -9.69
CA PHE A 96 13.09 -3.58 -10.50
C PHE A 96 11.80 -3.91 -11.25
N ARG A 97 11.71 -5.09 -11.88
CA ARG A 97 10.52 -5.53 -12.60
C ARG A 97 9.31 -5.65 -11.67
N SER A 98 9.46 -6.27 -10.49
CA SER A 98 8.36 -6.42 -9.54
C SER A 98 7.91 -5.08 -8.97
N SER A 99 8.85 -4.18 -8.67
CA SER A 99 8.56 -2.82 -8.22
C SER A 99 7.80 -2.02 -9.28
N MET A 100 8.22 -2.10 -10.54
CA MET A 100 7.51 -1.48 -11.65
C MET A 100 6.11 -2.05 -11.85
N ALA A 101 5.94 -3.37 -11.68
CA ALA A 101 4.63 -4.01 -11.77
C ALA A 101 3.65 -3.46 -10.70
N VAL A 102 4.14 -3.25 -9.47
CA VAL A 102 3.36 -2.61 -8.38
C VAL A 102 2.92 -1.18 -8.78
N LEU A 103 3.85 -0.36 -9.28
CA LEU A 103 3.54 1.02 -9.70
C LEU A 103 2.56 1.07 -10.88
N VAL A 104 2.70 0.15 -11.84
CA VAL A 104 1.74 0.01 -12.95
C VAL A 104 0.39 -0.44 -12.41
N GLY A 105 0.33 -1.32 -11.42
CA GLY A 105 -0.90 -1.72 -10.76
C GLY A 105 -1.69 -0.55 -10.17
N PHE A 106 -1.02 0.35 -9.44
CA PHE A 106 -1.64 1.58 -8.95
C PHE A 106 -2.07 2.53 -10.10
N THR A 107 -1.32 2.52 -11.20
CA THR A 107 -1.65 3.33 -12.39
C THR A 107 -2.94 2.81 -13.05
N VAL A 108 -3.06 1.50 -13.22
CA VAL A 108 -4.26 0.84 -13.75
C VAL A 108 -5.47 1.15 -12.88
N TYR A 109 -5.33 1.11 -11.55
CA TYR A 109 -6.39 1.53 -10.64
C TYR A 109 -6.88 2.95 -10.93
N ASN A 110 -5.98 3.93 -10.92
CA ASN A 110 -6.31 5.35 -11.11
C ASN A 110 -6.88 5.67 -12.50
N ILE A 111 -6.57 4.88 -13.52
CA ILE A 111 -7.06 5.11 -14.89
C ILE A 111 -8.41 4.42 -15.10
N ILE A 112 -8.52 3.16 -14.70
CA ILE A 112 -9.63 2.28 -15.11
C ILE A 112 -10.66 2.11 -14.00
N VAL A 113 -10.20 1.86 -12.77
CA VAL A 113 -11.06 1.34 -11.70
C VAL A 113 -11.65 2.48 -10.86
N SER A 114 -10.87 3.54 -10.60
CA SER A 114 -11.29 4.65 -9.74
C SER A 114 -12.60 5.29 -10.19
N ASP A 115 -12.82 5.45 -11.49
CA ASP A 115 -14.04 6.08 -12.04
C ASP A 115 -15.32 5.28 -11.74
N HIS A 116 -15.18 3.95 -11.63
CA HIS A 116 -16.31 3.06 -11.39
C HIS A 116 -16.67 2.97 -9.90
N ILE A 117 -15.71 3.24 -9.01
CA ILE A 117 -15.84 3.02 -7.57
C ILE A 117 -15.97 4.32 -6.78
N GLN A 118 -15.25 5.37 -7.18
CA GLN A 118 -15.23 6.66 -6.47
C GLN A 118 -16.43 7.57 -6.81
N GLY A 119 -17.32 7.14 -7.71
CA GLY A 119 -18.55 7.86 -8.00
C GLY A 119 -19.44 7.96 -6.76
N ASN A 120 -20.08 9.12 -6.56
CA ASN A 120 -21.10 9.43 -5.52
C ASN A 120 -22.35 8.51 -5.56
N LYS A 121 -22.27 7.33 -6.16
CA LYS A 121 -23.36 6.37 -6.34
C LYS A 121 -23.46 5.34 -5.21
N LEU A 122 -22.44 5.23 -4.37
CA LEU A 122 -22.43 4.29 -3.25
C LEU A 122 -22.97 5.00 -2.00
N THR A 123 -24.24 4.76 -1.69
CA THR A 123 -24.95 5.26 -0.50
C THR A 123 -24.58 4.46 0.76
N TYR A 124 -23.29 4.27 1.00
CA TYR A 124 -22.77 3.51 2.15
C TYR A 124 -22.18 4.44 3.21
N ASP A 125 -22.06 3.92 4.43
CA ASP A 125 -21.30 4.58 5.51
C ASP A 125 -19.85 4.84 5.07
N ASN A 126 -19.26 5.93 5.56
CA ASN A 126 -17.90 6.38 5.25
C ASN A 126 -16.85 5.30 5.51
N LYS A 127 -17.03 4.49 6.56
CA LYS A 127 -16.14 3.37 6.87
C LYS A 127 -16.13 2.30 5.79
N LEU A 128 -17.32 1.88 5.34
CA LEU A 128 -17.45 0.89 4.28
C LEU A 128 -16.91 1.43 2.94
N LYS A 129 -17.09 2.72 2.68
CA LYS A 129 -16.48 3.38 1.52
C LYS A 129 -14.96 3.31 1.54
N SER A 130 -14.32 3.53 2.70
CA SER A 130 -12.86 3.38 2.87
C SER A 130 -12.41 1.95 2.54
N VAL A 131 -13.11 0.96 3.09
CA VAL A 131 -12.82 -0.47 2.83
C VAL A 131 -12.91 -0.77 1.33
N ILE A 132 -13.97 -0.34 0.67
CA ILE A 132 -14.17 -0.59 -0.77
C ILE A 132 -13.08 0.08 -1.61
N ASP A 133 -12.72 1.33 -1.31
CA ASP A 133 -11.67 2.06 -2.05
C ASP A 133 -10.31 1.38 -1.87
N ASP A 134 -9.96 0.98 -0.64
CA ASP A 134 -8.72 0.27 -0.36
C ASP A 134 -8.67 -1.10 -1.03
N TRP A 135 -9.76 -1.86 -0.96
CA TRP A 135 -9.86 -3.16 -1.60
C TRP A 135 -9.70 -3.06 -3.11
N ALA A 136 -10.38 -2.08 -3.71
CA ALA A 136 -10.27 -1.85 -5.12
C ALA A 136 -8.87 -1.43 -5.54
N LYS A 137 -8.27 -0.49 -4.80
CA LYS A 137 -6.93 0.04 -5.11
C LYS A 137 -5.86 -1.03 -4.96
N VAL A 138 -5.80 -1.68 -3.81
CA VAL A 138 -4.78 -2.69 -3.51
C VAL A 138 -5.06 -3.98 -4.25
N GLY A 139 -6.32 -4.41 -4.36
CA GLY A 139 -6.70 -5.60 -5.13
C GLY A 139 -6.37 -5.48 -6.60
N THR A 140 -6.63 -4.31 -7.21
CA THR A 140 -6.20 -4.03 -8.60
C THR A 140 -4.69 -4.08 -8.71
N MET A 141 -3.98 -3.44 -7.78
CA MET A 141 -2.52 -3.47 -7.77
C MET A 141 -1.97 -4.89 -7.68
N LEU A 142 -2.49 -5.73 -6.78
CA LEU A 142 -2.06 -7.12 -6.61
C LEU A 142 -2.32 -7.95 -7.86
N ALA A 143 -3.53 -7.86 -8.43
CA ALA A 143 -3.91 -8.60 -9.62
C ALA A 143 -3.05 -8.22 -10.84
N VAL A 144 -2.88 -6.92 -11.08
CA VAL A 144 -2.05 -6.42 -12.19
C VAL A 144 -0.58 -6.81 -11.99
N SER A 145 -0.06 -6.68 -10.77
CA SER A 145 1.33 -7.04 -10.47
C SER A 145 1.61 -8.52 -10.74
N ARG A 146 0.67 -9.39 -10.35
CA ARG A 146 0.76 -10.84 -10.56
C ARG A 146 0.74 -11.19 -12.05
N VAL A 147 -0.19 -10.59 -12.81
CA VAL A 147 -0.28 -10.78 -14.27
C VAL A 147 0.99 -10.33 -14.98
N LEU A 148 1.51 -9.14 -14.65
CA LEU A 148 2.74 -8.61 -15.27
C LEU A 148 4.01 -9.38 -14.88
N SER A 149 3.98 -10.05 -13.74
CA SER A 149 5.05 -10.95 -13.30
C SER A 149 4.98 -12.33 -13.97
N CYS A 150 3.92 -12.59 -14.75
CA CYS A 150 3.65 -13.88 -15.40
C CYS A 150 3.55 -15.05 -14.40
N GLU A 151 3.06 -14.78 -13.19
CA GLU A 151 2.88 -15.77 -12.14
C GLU A 151 1.45 -16.34 -12.18
N ASP A 152 1.26 -17.53 -11.61
CA ASP A 152 -0.07 -18.16 -11.56
C ASP A 152 -1.02 -17.39 -10.63
N MET A 153 -2.17 -17.00 -11.17
CA MET A 153 -3.25 -16.32 -10.45
C MET A 153 -4.03 -17.28 -9.54
N LEU A 154 -3.90 -18.59 -9.75
CA LEU A 154 -4.56 -19.63 -8.97
C LEU A 154 -3.66 -20.24 -7.89
N ASP A 155 -2.46 -19.71 -7.70
CA ASP A 155 -1.56 -20.13 -6.62
C ASP A 155 -2.25 -19.91 -5.25
N PRO A 156 -2.56 -20.98 -4.50
CA PRO A 156 -3.28 -20.88 -3.24
C PRO A 156 -2.56 -20.00 -2.21
N LYS A 157 -1.22 -20.01 -2.22
CA LYS A 157 -0.44 -19.18 -1.29
C LYS A 157 -0.65 -17.70 -1.58
N TRP A 158 -0.54 -17.32 -2.85
CA TRP A 158 -0.78 -15.95 -3.28
C TRP A 158 -2.22 -15.51 -2.97
N ILE A 159 -3.23 -16.35 -3.23
CA ILE A 159 -4.63 -16.03 -2.93
C ILE A 159 -4.81 -15.74 -1.44
N ILE A 160 -4.27 -16.59 -0.57
CA ILE A 160 -4.37 -16.41 0.89
C ILE A 160 -3.65 -15.13 1.33
N THR A 161 -2.45 -14.85 0.81
CA THR A 161 -1.71 -13.63 1.14
C THR A 161 -2.45 -12.38 0.63
N ALA A 162 -2.96 -12.40 -0.60
CA ALA A 162 -3.73 -11.30 -1.17
C ALA A 162 -5.01 -11.04 -0.36
N PHE A 163 -5.75 -12.10 -0.01
CA PHE A 163 -6.91 -12.00 0.86
C PHE A 163 -6.54 -11.45 2.24
N GLY A 164 -5.46 -11.94 2.84
CA GLY A 164 -4.98 -11.45 4.14
C GLY A 164 -4.58 -9.98 4.11
N THR A 165 -3.96 -9.52 3.03
CA THR A 165 -3.68 -8.11 2.77
C THR A 165 -4.95 -7.28 2.72
N LEU A 166 -5.94 -7.67 1.90
CA LEU A 166 -7.21 -6.94 1.77
C LEU A 166 -8.00 -6.93 3.08
N PHE A 167 -8.08 -8.08 3.75
CA PHE A 167 -8.72 -8.18 5.07
C PHE A 167 -8.01 -7.31 6.11
N GLY A 168 -6.69 -7.20 6.04
CA GLY A 168 -5.91 -6.29 6.87
C GLY A 168 -6.34 -4.83 6.74
N PHE A 169 -6.65 -4.35 5.53
CA PHE A 169 -7.24 -3.02 5.33
C PHE A 169 -8.63 -2.91 5.94
N THR A 170 -9.46 -3.95 5.85
CA THR A 170 -10.78 -3.97 6.53
C THR A 170 -10.64 -3.83 8.03
N VAL A 171 -9.71 -4.56 8.65
CA VAL A 171 -9.44 -4.46 10.10
C VAL A 171 -8.95 -3.06 10.45
N TYR A 172 -8.14 -2.44 9.60
CA TYR A 172 -7.72 -1.05 9.80
C TYR A 172 -8.91 -0.08 9.75
N ASP A 173 -9.67 -0.07 8.66
CA ASP A 173 -10.73 0.91 8.43
C ASP A 173 -11.86 0.81 9.47
N LEU A 174 -12.27 -0.42 9.80
CA LEU A 174 -13.36 -0.66 10.75
C LEU A 174 -12.87 -0.62 12.20
N GLY A 175 -11.64 -1.10 12.42
CA GLY A 175 -11.10 -1.43 13.74
C GLY A 175 -10.10 -0.43 14.25
N THR A 176 -8.98 -0.17 13.58
CA THR A 176 -7.85 0.58 14.19
C THR A 176 -7.76 2.05 13.80
N SER A 177 -8.47 2.49 12.75
CA SER A 177 -8.47 3.87 12.25
C SER A 177 -8.85 4.91 13.31
N HIS A 178 -9.86 4.62 14.14
CA HIS A 178 -10.35 5.53 15.18
C HIS A 178 -9.31 5.87 16.27
N LEU A 179 -8.29 5.01 16.47
CA LEU A 179 -7.23 5.26 17.44
C LEU A 179 -6.38 6.48 17.04
N ILE A 180 -6.24 6.74 15.74
CA ILE A 180 -5.48 7.88 15.24
C ILE A 180 -6.22 9.17 15.54
N ASP A 181 -7.55 9.18 15.35
CA ASP A 181 -8.39 10.34 15.63
C ASP A 181 -8.42 10.70 17.12
N LEU A 182 -8.18 9.73 18.01
CA LEU A 182 -8.02 9.98 19.45
C LEU A 182 -6.65 10.58 19.80
N LEU A 183 -5.62 10.33 19.00
CA LEU A 183 -4.25 10.76 19.27
C LEU A 183 -3.89 12.11 18.62
N PHE A 184 -4.62 12.54 17.58
CA PHE A 184 -4.34 13.75 16.78
C PHE A 184 -5.60 14.50 16.34
#